data_AF-A0A0E3P5S7-F1
#
_entry.id   AF-A0A0E3P5S7-F1
#
_cell.length_a   1.000
_cell.length_b   1.000
_cell.length_c   1.000
_cell.angle_alpha   90.00
_cell.angle_beta   90.00
_cell.angle_gamma   90.00
#
_symmetry.space_group_name_H-M   'P 1'
#
loop_
_entity.id
_entity.type
_entity.pdbx_description
1 polymer ?
#
loop_
_entity_poly.entity_id
_entity_poly.type
_entity_poly.pdbx_seq_one_letter_code
_entity_poly.pdbx_strand_id
1 'polypeptide(L)'
;MGEGQFIELVNTTLGKTDRKGTTPSGIVEGVEKMGLRAEIRENLTLDDLRDSINKGIPVIVRLQAWKNADQSWEMDASSHYMVVIDIDSKNVYFEDPWILGNRGYIPHDEFIERWHTFSYASPTAAEKTKMIHMGIFIIETSLHKIPISYMWTKSRYQYA
;
A
#
# COMPACT_ATOMS: atom_id res chain seq x y z
N MET A 1 -9.58 2.58 -4.04
CA MET A 1 -8.78 3.66 -3.43
C MET A 1 -7.76 4.08 -4.46
N GLY A 2 -7.78 5.35 -4.85
CA GLY A 2 -6.75 5.94 -5.70
C GLY A 2 -5.81 6.85 -4.91
N GLU A 3 -4.75 7.32 -5.55
CA GLU A 3 -3.64 8.09 -4.98
C GLU A 3 -4.09 9.24 -4.06
N GLY A 4 -5.02 10.09 -4.51
CA GLY A 4 -5.48 11.23 -3.73
C GLY A 4 -6.16 10.85 -2.41
N GLN A 5 -6.89 9.73 -2.39
CA GLN A 5 -7.49 9.22 -1.15
C GLN A 5 -6.48 8.47 -0.29
N PHE A 6 -5.46 7.86 -0.90
CA PHE A 6 -4.35 7.29 -0.15
C PHE A 6 -3.55 8.40 0.56
N ILE A 7 -3.32 9.53 -0.11
CA ILE A 7 -2.67 10.71 0.48
C ILE A 7 -3.51 11.27 1.64
N GLU A 8 -4.83 11.40 1.47
CA GLU A 8 -5.73 11.82 2.56
C GLU A 8 -5.65 10.84 3.74
N LEU A 9 -5.76 9.53 3.49
CA LEU A 9 -5.61 8.49 4.48
C LEU A 9 -4.27 8.60 5.22
N VAL A 10 -3.15 8.67 4.49
CA VAL A 10 -1.82 8.81 5.06
C VAL A 10 -1.78 10.09 5.91
N ASN A 11 -2.22 11.24 5.42
CA ASN A 11 -2.26 12.50 6.17
C ASN A 11 -3.10 12.43 7.45
N THR A 12 -4.19 11.66 7.49
CA THR A 12 -4.98 11.46 8.73
C THR A 12 -4.30 10.56 9.76
N THR A 13 -3.25 9.84 9.34
CA THR A 13 -2.46 8.93 10.19
C THR A 13 -1.08 9.51 10.52
N LEU A 14 -0.59 10.46 9.72
CA LEU A 14 0.62 11.23 9.97
C LEU A 14 0.40 12.18 11.15
N GLY A 15 1.23 12.06 12.18
CA GLY A 15 1.20 13.00 13.32
C GLY A 15 0.93 12.40 14.69
N LYS A 16 0.91 11.06 14.85
CA LYS A 16 0.85 10.43 16.18
C LYS A 16 2.18 9.87 16.70
N THR A 17 3.27 9.99 15.93
CA THR A 17 4.56 9.40 16.30
C THR A 17 5.70 10.36 15.97
N ASP A 18 6.72 10.39 16.82
CA ASP A 18 8.01 11.08 16.63
C ASP A 18 8.88 10.47 15.52
N ARG A 19 8.41 9.37 14.91
CA ARG A 19 9.05 8.65 13.81
C ARG A 19 8.50 9.15 12.46
N LYS A 20 9.41 9.44 11.53
CA LYS A 20 9.14 9.98 10.18
C LYS A 20 8.38 8.97 9.30
N GLY A 21 7.07 8.80 9.50
CA GLY A 21 6.21 7.92 8.69
C GLY A 21 4.96 7.41 9.43
N THR A 22 4.29 6.40 8.85
CA THR A 22 3.13 5.71 9.45
C THR A 22 3.34 4.19 9.48
N THR A 23 2.89 3.53 10.55
CA THR A 23 2.96 2.06 10.66
C THR A 23 1.83 1.40 9.85
N PRO A 24 1.94 0.12 9.48
CA PRO A 24 0.84 -0.60 8.83
C PRO A 24 -0.43 -0.58 9.66
N SER A 25 -0.32 -0.73 10.99
CA SER A 25 -1.44 -0.60 11.92
C SER A 25 -2.05 0.81 11.93
N GLY A 26 -1.23 1.86 11.82
CA GLY A 26 -1.71 3.23 11.69
C GLY A 26 -2.53 3.45 10.42
N ILE A 27 -2.12 2.84 9.29
CA ILE A 27 -2.91 2.85 8.06
C ILE A 27 -4.25 2.17 8.26
N VAL A 28 -4.28 0.98 8.88
CA VAL A 28 -5.55 0.29 9.21
C VAL A 28 -6.47 1.16 10.04
N GLU A 29 -5.97 1.78 11.13
CA GLU A 29 -6.76 2.71 11.95
C GLU A 29 -7.31 3.90 11.15
N GLY A 30 -6.54 4.41 10.18
CA GLY A 30 -6.99 5.48 9.29
C GLY A 30 -8.14 5.01 8.41
N VAL A 31 -8.02 3.83 7.80
CA VAL A 31 -9.05 3.23 6.94
C VAL A 31 -10.34 3.00 7.72
N GLU A 32 -10.21 2.50 8.96
CA GLU A 32 -11.36 2.25 9.84
C GLU A 32 -12.10 3.54 10.24
N LYS A 33 -11.37 4.65 10.47
CA LYS A 33 -12.00 5.96 10.72
C LYS A 33 -12.79 6.48 9.51
N MET A 34 -12.45 6.04 8.31
CA MET A 34 -13.20 6.34 7.09
C MET A 34 -14.42 5.41 6.89
N GLY A 35 -14.70 4.51 7.84
CA GLY A 35 -15.83 3.58 7.78
C GLY A 35 -15.59 2.33 6.92
N LEU A 36 -14.35 2.08 6.52
CA LEU A 36 -13.93 0.92 5.75
C LEU A 36 -13.28 -0.14 6.66
N ARG A 37 -13.03 -1.35 6.15
CA ARG A 37 -12.24 -2.37 6.86
C ARG A 37 -10.90 -2.55 6.16
N ALA A 38 -9.84 -2.78 6.92
CA ALA A 38 -8.56 -3.19 6.36
C ALA A 38 -8.00 -4.42 7.06
N GLU A 39 -7.19 -5.19 6.34
CA GLU A 39 -6.49 -6.36 6.87
C GLU A 39 -5.03 -6.34 6.41
N ILE A 40 -4.10 -6.50 7.35
CA ILE A 40 -2.67 -6.67 7.05
C ILE A 40 -2.42 -8.17 6.87
N ARG A 41 -1.76 -8.53 5.77
CA ARG A 41 -1.29 -9.89 5.49
C ARG A 41 0.19 -9.87 5.12
N GLU A 42 0.85 -11.00 5.31
CA GLU A 42 2.28 -11.23 5.01
C GLU A 42 2.46 -12.55 4.27
N ASN A 43 3.67 -12.76 3.70
CA ASN A 43 4.02 -13.94 2.90
C ASN A 43 3.10 -14.12 1.69
N LEU A 44 2.65 -13.01 1.12
CA LEU A 44 1.80 -13.00 -0.07
C LEU A 44 2.62 -13.29 -1.33
N THR A 45 1.94 -13.81 -2.34
CA THR A 45 2.48 -14.01 -3.68
C THR A 45 1.95 -12.92 -4.64
N LEU A 46 2.55 -12.82 -5.84
CA LEU A 46 1.98 -12.01 -6.91
C LEU A 46 0.57 -12.47 -7.30
N ASP A 47 0.28 -13.77 -7.18
CA ASP A 47 -1.03 -14.33 -7.47
C ASP A 47 -2.07 -13.89 -6.44
N ASP A 48 -1.71 -13.82 -5.15
CA ASP A 48 -2.60 -13.27 -4.11
C ASP A 48 -2.97 -11.81 -4.38
N LEU A 49 -1.99 -11.01 -4.83
CA LEU A 49 -2.24 -9.63 -5.23
C LEU A 49 -3.15 -9.59 -6.47
N ARG A 50 -2.85 -10.38 -7.50
CA ARG A 50 -3.63 -10.42 -8.74
C ARG A 50 -5.09 -10.82 -8.47
N ASP A 51 -5.31 -11.81 -7.62
CA ASP A 51 -6.63 -12.26 -7.20
C ASP A 51 -7.42 -11.17 -6.47
N SER A 52 -6.74 -10.35 -5.67
CA SER A 52 -7.35 -9.20 -5.00
C SER A 52 -7.78 -8.12 -5.99
N ILE A 53 -6.88 -7.76 -6.91
CA ILE A 53 -7.16 -6.75 -7.93
C ILE A 53 -8.30 -7.19 -8.84
N ASN A 54 -8.35 -8.47 -9.23
CA ASN A 54 -9.45 -9.06 -10.01
C ASN A 54 -10.81 -8.99 -9.29
N LYS A 55 -10.81 -8.99 -7.95
CA LYS A 55 -12.01 -8.79 -7.12
C LYS A 55 -12.36 -7.32 -6.90
N GLY A 56 -11.59 -6.40 -7.47
CA GLY A 56 -11.73 -4.96 -7.26
C GLY A 56 -11.28 -4.49 -5.86
N ILE A 57 -10.50 -5.30 -5.16
CA ILE A 57 -9.99 -5.01 -3.82
C ILE A 57 -8.57 -4.45 -3.95
N PRO A 58 -8.35 -3.15 -3.74
CA PRO A 58 -7.02 -2.55 -3.83
C PRO A 58 -6.13 -3.02 -2.67
N VAL A 59 -4.84 -3.16 -2.94
CA VAL A 59 -3.84 -3.56 -1.95
C VAL A 59 -2.78 -2.48 -1.83
N ILE A 60 -2.58 -1.98 -0.61
CA ILE A 60 -1.43 -1.13 -0.29
C ILE A 60 -0.26 -2.04 0.04
N VAL A 61 0.86 -1.92 -0.66
CA VAL A 61 2.09 -2.64 -0.37
C VAL A 61 3.13 -1.71 0.24
N ARG A 62 4.13 -2.28 0.91
CA ARG A 62 5.28 -1.55 1.43
C ARG A 62 6.57 -2.26 1.04
N LEU A 63 7.50 -1.53 0.43
CA LEU A 63 8.74 -2.09 -0.12
C LEU A 63 9.91 -1.10 -0.04
N GLN A 64 11.14 -1.56 -0.31
CA GLN A 64 12.30 -0.69 -0.46
C GLN A 64 12.28 0.03 -1.81
N ALA A 65 12.11 1.35 -1.80
CA ALA A 65 12.00 2.17 -3.01
C ALA A 65 13.35 2.37 -3.71
N TRP A 66 14.43 2.52 -2.94
CA TRP A 66 15.75 2.90 -3.43
C TRP A 66 16.85 2.10 -2.73
N LYS A 67 17.95 1.91 -3.46
CA LYS A 67 19.23 1.44 -2.93
C LYS A 67 20.37 2.08 -3.71
N ASN A 68 21.54 2.21 -3.09
CA ASN A 68 22.76 2.53 -3.82
C ASN A 68 23.25 1.33 -4.64
N ALA A 69 24.15 1.56 -5.59
CA ALA A 69 24.66 0.53 -6.49
C ALA A 69 25.36 -0.64 -5.74
N ASP A 70 26.01 -0.33 -4.63
CA ASP A 70 26.74 -1.26 -3.75
C ASP A 70 25.86 -1.94 -2.70
N GLN A 71 24.58 -1.56 -2.61
CA GLN A 71 23.65 -2.09 -1.62
C GLN A 71 22.80 -3.23 -2.18
N SER A 72 22.41 -4.15 -1.31
CA SER A 72 21.38 -5.17 -1.56
C SER A 72 19.99 -4.60 -1.25
N TRP A 73 18.95 -5.17 -1.85
CA TRP A 73 17.56 -4.85 -1.49
C TRP A 73 17.24 -5.18 -0.03
N GLU A 74 17.98 -6.10 0.62
CA GLU A 74 17.81 -6.53 2.02
C GLU A 74 17.99 -5.44 3.09
N MET A 75 18.34 -4.22 2.67
CA MET A 75 18.54 -3.08 3.55
C MET A 75 17.24 -2.50 4.13
N ASP A 76 17.37 -1.70 5.18
CA ASP A 76 16.25 -0.97 5.79
C ASP A 76 16.51 0.54 5.79
N ALA A 77 16.39 1.19 4.63
CA ALA A 77 16.64 2.62 4.55
C ALA A 77 15.64 3.42 3.71
N SER A 78 14.82 2.76 2.89
CA SER A 78 13.94 3.47 1.94
C SER A 78 12.60 2.79 1.81
N SER A 79 12.00 2.42 2.94
CA SER A 79 10.68 1.81 2.96
C SER A 79 9.58 2.79 2.55
N HIS A 80 8.74 2.39 1.59
CA HIS A 80 7.75 3.24 0.94
C HIS A 80 6.43 2.51 0.70
N TYR A 81 5.31 3.22 0.78
CA TYR A 81 3.98 2.65 0.52
C TYR A 81 3.48 3.04 -0.86
N MET A 82 2.84 2.08 -1.54
CA MET A 82 2.21 2.29 -2.84
C MET A 82 0.92 1.47 -2.95
N VAL A 83 0.01 1.87 -3.83
CA VAL A 83 -1.22 1.12 -4.11
C VAL A 83 -1.03 0.30 -5.37
N VAL A 84 -1.14 -1.03 -5.27
CA VAL A 84 -1.18 -1.91 -6.43
C VAL A 84 -2.51 -1.70 -7.15
N ILE A 85 -2.45 -1.40 -8.45
CA ILE A 85 -3.64 -1.17 -9.28
C ILE A 85 -3.78 -2.17 -10.43
N ASP A 86 -2.69 -2.81 -10.85
CA ASP A 86 -2.70 -3.83 -11.92
C ASP A 86 -1.45 -4.72 -11.85
N ILE A 87 -1.52 -5.92 -12.42
CA ILE A 87 -0.39 -6.86 -12.56
C ILE A 87 -0.52 -7.58 -13.90
N ASP A 88 0.42 -7.31 -14.81
CA ASP A 88 0.51 -8.04 -16.08
C ASP A 88 1.47 -9.25 -15.98
N SER A 89 1.89 -9.80 -17.13
CA SER A 89 2.82 -10.93 -17.21
C SER A 89 4.27 -10.62 -16.79
N LYS A 90 4.63 -9.35 -16.60
CA LYS A 90 6.02 -8.90 -16.38
C LYS A 90 6.15 -7.87 -15.26
N ASN A 91 5.13 -7.04 -15.04
CA ASN A 91 5.18 -5.88 -14.16
C ASN A 91 4.02 -5.87 -13.15
N VAL A 92 4.30 -5.25 -12.01
CA VAL A 92 3.30 -4.75 -11.06
C VAL A 92 3.17 -3.25 -11.29
N TYR A 93 1.94 -2.73 -11.36
CA TYR A 93 1.64 -1.31 -11.58
C TYR A 93 1.08 -0.66 -10.34
N PHE A 94 1.47 0.59 -10.12
CA PHE A 94 1.20 1.31 -8.89
C PHE A 94 0.65 2.71 -9.13
N GLU A 95 -0.20 3.14 -8.21
CA GLU A 95 -0.33 4.55 -7.85
C GLU A 95 0.59 4.83 -6.65
N ASP A 96 1.48 5.81 -6.82
CA ASP A 96 2.52 6.15 -5.86
C ASP A 96 2.34 7.61 -5.40
N PRO A 97 2.10 7.86 -4.10
CA PRO A 97 1.91 9.23 -3.58
C PRO A 97 3.14 10.15 -3.76
N TRP A 98 4.32 9.59 -4.07
CA TRP A 98 5.53 10.34 -4.38
C TRP A 98 5.56 10.86 -5.82
N ILE A 99 4.89 10.18 -6.76
CA ILE A 99 4.92 10.50 -8.18
C ILE A 99 3.53 10.97 -8.63
N LEU A 100 3.12 12.12 -8.09
CA LEU A 100 1.78 12.70 -8.29
C LEU A 100 1.31 12.64 -9.75
N GLY A 101 0.17 11.98 -9.97
CA GLY A 101 -0.49 11.93 -11.27
C GLY A 101 0.18 11.02 -12.31
N ASN A 102 1.19 10.23 -11.93
CA ASN A 102 1.81 9.23 -12.80
C ASN A 102 1.65 7.83 -12.21
N ARG A 103 1.63 6.84 -13.10
CA ARG A 103 1.66 5.42 -12.72
C ARG A 103 3.09 4.91 -12.78
N GLY A 104 3.51 4.27 -11.70
CA GLY A 104 4.79 3.55 -11.64
C GLY A 104 4.60 2.08 -12.04
N TYR A 105 5.70 1.43 -12.41
CA TYR A 105 5.74 -0.03 -12.55
C TYR A 105 7.07 -0.58 -12.05
N ILE A 106 7.05 -1.82 -11.56
CA ILE A 106 8.25 -2.57 -11.16
C ILE A 106 8.16 -3.97 -11.79
N PRO A 107 9.22 -4.47 -12.46
CA PRO A 107 9.28 -5.84 -12.94
C PRO A 107 9.09 -6.86 -11.81
N HIS A 108 8.49 -8.02 -12.10
CA HIS A 108 8.12 -9.02 -11.08
C HIS A 108 9.30 -9.44 -10.20
N ASP A 109 10.43 -9.82 -10.79
CA ASP A 109 11.60 -10.31 -10.06
C ASP A 109 12.12 -9.24 -9.09
N GLU A 110 12.21 -8.00 -9.57
CA GLU A 110 12.67 -6.86 -8.79
C GLU A 110 11.66 -6.47 -7.70
N PHE A 111 10.36 -6.56 -7.99
CA PHE A 111 9.32 -6.31 -6.99
C PHE A 111 9.44 -7.29 -5.83
N ILE A 112 9.60 -8.59 -6.11
CA ILE A 112 9.74 -9.62 -5.08
C ILE A 112 10.96 -9.38 -4.19
N GLU A 113 12.08 -8.96 -4.77
CA GLU A 113 13.30 -8.62 -4.01
C GLU A 113 13.09 -7.40 -3.09
N ARG A 114 12.40 -6.37 -3.60
CA ARG A 114 12.12 -5.13 -2.87
C ARG A 114 11.05 -5.30 -1.79
N TRP A 115 10.17 -6.28 -1.93
CA TRP A 115 8.90 -6.39 -1.19
C TRP A 115 9.08 -6.91 0.24
N HIS A 116 9.87 -6.18 1.00
CA HIS A 116 9.95 -6.30 2.44
C HIS A 116 10.13 -4.92 3.06
N THR A 117 9.88 -4.87 4.37
CA THR A 117 10.06 -3.65 5.15
C THR A 117 10.39 -4.02 6.57
N PHE A 118 10.80 -3.05 7.36
CA PHE A 118 10.80 -3.16 8.81
C PHE A 118 9.71 -2.25 9.38
N SER A 119 9.00 -2.74 10.39
CA SER A 119 7.99 -1.95 11.09
C SER A 119 8.09 -2.18 12.59
N TYR A 120 7.77 -1.12 13.32
CA TYR A 120 7.50 -1.21 14.75
C TYR A 120 6.07 -1.70 14.96
N ALA A 121 5.84 -2.47 16.03
CA ALA A 121 4.49 -2.92 16.41
C ALA A 121 3.60 -1.74 16.84
N SER A 122 4.21 -0.70 17.40
CA SER A 122 3.54 0.54 17.81
C SER A 122 4.51 1.73 17.73
N PRO A 123 4.02 2.97 17.85
CA PRO A 123 4.87 4.16 17.95
C PRO A 123 5.93 4.07 19.06
N THR A 124 5.59 3.40 20.16
CA THR A 124 6.43 3.29 21.36
C THR A 124 7.26 2.00 21.41
N ALA A 125 7.12 1.11 20.43
CA ALA A 125 7.87 -0.14 20.42
C ALA A 125 9.38 0.12 20.25
N ALA A 126 10.18 -0.58 21.06
CA ALA A 126 11.63 -0.46 21.06
C ALA A 126 12.29 -1.16 19.87
N GLU A 127 11.67 -2.23 19.37
CA GLU A 127 12.23 -3.09 18.31
C GLU A 127 11.37 -3.05 17.06
N LYS A 128 12.06 -3.18 15.92
CA LYS A 128 11.45 -3.32 14.60
C LYS A 128 11.47 -4.79 14.18
N THR A 129 10.40 -5.23 13.54
CA THR A 129 10.29 -6.57 12.95
C THR A 129 10.32 -6.45 11.43
N LYS A 130 11.00 -7.38 10.76
CA LYS A 130 10.96 -7.49 9.30
C LYS A 130 9.61 -8.07 8.90
N MET A 131 8.91 -7.40 8.00
CA MET A 131 7.70 -7.89 7.35
C MET A 131 8.03 -8.28 5.92
N ILE A 132 7.66 -9.49 5.53
CA ILE A 132 7.95 -10.05 4.21
C ILE A 132 6.67 -10.10 3.40
N HIS A 133 6.73 -9.61 2.17
CA HIS A 133 5.64 -9.68 1.20
C HIS A 133 4.30 -9.22 1.79
N MET A 134 4.32 -8.03 2.42
CA MET A 134 3.18 -7.51 3.15
C MET A 134 2.21 -6.73 2.26
N GLY A 135 0.91 -6.86 2.54
CA GLY A 135 -0.15 -6.13 1.88
C GLY A 135 -1.24 -5.71 2.86
N ILE A 136 -1.78 -4.52 2.68
CA ILE A 136 -2.96 -4.02 3.40
C ILE A 136 -4.12 -4.04 2.43
N PHE A 137 -5.06 -4.95 2.66
CA PHE A 137 -6.24 -5.16 1.82
C PHE A 137 -7.36 -4.29 2.35
N ILE A 138 -7.92 -3.41 1.52
CA ILE A 138 -9.04 -2.56 1.90
C ILE A 138 -10.33 -3.26 1.48
N ILE A 139 -11.01 -3.84 2.46
CA ILE A 139 -12.16 -4.72 2.29
C ILE A 139 -13.45 -3.94 2.61
N GLU A 140 -14.49 -4.16 1.82
CA GLU A 140 -15.82 -3.58 2.09
C GLU A 140 -16.45 -4.20 3.35
N THR A 141 -17.13 -3.39 4.15
CA THR A 141 -18.04 -3.91 5.18
C THR A 141 -19.41 -4.12 4.55
N SER A 142 -20.05 -5.27 4.82
CA SER A 142 -21.37 -5.64 4.27
C SER A 142 -22.53 -4.71 4.71
N LEU A 143 -22.26 -3.58 5.35
CA LEU A 143 -23.25 -2.64 5.88
C LEU A 143 -23.58 -1.48 4.93
N HIS A 144 -22.84 -1.28 3.83
CA HIS A 144 -23.23 -0.34 2.78
C HIS A 144 -23.20 -1.04 1.43
N LYS A 145 -24.37 -1.27 0.82
CA LYS A 145 -24.55 -1.94 -0.49
C LYS A 145 -24.12 -1.05 -1.68
N ILE A 146 -23.10 -0.22 -1.53
CA ILE A 146 -22.54 0.55 -2.64
C ILE A 146 -21.18 -0.07 -2.94
N PRO A 147 -21.10 -0.99 -3.91
CA PRO A 147 -19.85 -1.65 -4.22
C PRO A 147 -18.80 -0.59 -4.49
N ILE A 148 -17.59 -0.81 -3.98
CA ILE A 148 -16.42 0.07 -4.16
C ILE A 148 -16.43 0.63 -5.60
N SER A 149 -16.54 -0.20 -6.64
CA SER A 149 -16.61 0.21 -8.06
C SER A 149 -17.52 1.43 -8.39
N TYR A 150 -18.62 1.64 -7.65
CA TYR A 150 -19.55 2.75 -7.82
C TYR A 150 -19.08 4.09 -7.22
N MET A 151 -18.24 4.07 -6.19
CA MET A 151 -17.63 5.29 -5.65
C MET A 151 -16.50 5.82 -6.56
N TRP A 152 -15.89 4.98 -7.39
CA TRP A 152 -14.69 5.32 -8.19
C TRP A 152 -14.95 5.71 -9.65
N THR A 153 -16.18 5.55 -10.14
CA THR A 153 -16.56 6.04 -11.48
C THR A 153 -16.83 7.54 -11.49
N LYS A 154 -17.15 8.17 -10.35
CA LYS A 154 -17.41 9.62 -10.27
C LYS A 154 -16.15 10.50 -10.31
N SER A 155 -14.95 9.97 -10.09
CA SER A 155 -13.70 10.74 -10.25
C SER A 155 -13.19 10.76 -11.71
N ARG A 156 -13.78 9.97 -12.62
CA ARG A 156 -13.37 9.94 -14.05
C ARG A 156 -13.98 11.04 -14.92
N TYR A 157 -14.80 11.94 -14.37
CA TYR A 157 -15.54 12.96 -15.13
C TYR A 157 -15.36 14.42 -14.66
N GLN A 158 -14.26 14.76 -13.97
CA GLN A 158 -14.00 16.17 -13.60
C GLN A 158 -12.72 16.78 -14.18
N TYR A 159 -12.06 16.09 -15.12
CA TYR A 159 -11.03 16.71 -15.95
C TYR A 159 -11.27 16.35 -17.42
N ALA A 160 -12.28 17.00 -17.99
CA ALA A 160 -12.47 17.18 -19.43
C ALA A 160 -12.72 18.67 -19.68
#